data_AF-J9FMB0-F1
#
_entry.id   AF-J9FMB0-F1
#
_cell.length_a   1.000
_cell.length_b   1.000
_cell.length_c   1.000
_cell.angle_alpha   90.00
_cell.angle_beta   90.00
_cell.angle_gamma   90.00
#
_symmetry.space_group_name_H-M   'P 1'
#
loop_
_entity.id
_entity.type
_entity.pdbx_description
1 polymer ?
#
loop_
_entity_poly.entity_id
_entity_poly.type
_entity_poly.pdbx_seq_one_letter_code
_entity_poly.pdbx_strand_id
1 'polypeptide(L)'
;MRYDKTGDNHYDTISAFIKSMRGSDPDGAVFYLAKMLYAGEDIKFIARRIMICAAEDVGNADPQALQVAVSAAAAVERLGMPEARIVLSQAATYVASAPKSNAAY
;
A
#
# COMPACT_ATOMS: atom_id res chain seq x y z
N MET A 1 1.55 -21.74 -14.23
CA MET A 1 2.78 -21.01 -13.90
C MET A 1 3.06 -21.21 -12.42
N ARG A 2 4.12 -21.96 -12.10
CA ARG A 2 4.51 -22.25 -10.72
C ARG A 2 5.02 -20.96 -10.07
N TYR A 3 4.30 -20.53 -9.05
CA TYR A 3 4.64 -19.38 -8.20
C TYR A 3 5.87 -19.77 -7.39
N ASP A 4 7.03 -19.20 -7.72
CA ASP A 4 8.24 -19.47 -6.95
C ASP A 4 8.22 -18.62 -5.68
N LYS A 5 8.23 -19.32 -4.54
CA LYS A 5 8.18 -18.80 -3.16
C LYS A 5 9.60 -18.45 -2.66
N THR A 6 10.40 -17.84 -3.52
CA THR A 6 11.83 -17.60 -3.30
C THR A 6 12.11 -16.12 -3.55
N GLY A 7 11.88 -15.28 -2.53
CA GLY A 7 12.43 -13.92 -2.39
C GLY A 7 12.09 -12.90 -3.47
N ASP A 8 12.58 -13.08 -4.69
CA ASP A 8 12.59 -12.12 -5.79
C ASP A 8 11.18 -11.69 -6.21
N ASN A 9 10.25 -12.65 -6.38
CA ASN A 9 8.86 -12.33 -6.74
C ASN A 9 8.13 -11.49 -5.68
N HIS A 10 8.47 -11.67 -4.39
CA HIS A 10 7.91 -10.89 -3.30
C HIS A 10 8.45 -9.45 -3.35
N TYR A 11 9.77 -9.29 -3.48
CA TYR A 11 10.42 -7.98 -3.60
C TYR A 11 9.94 -7.19 -4.83
N ASP A 12 9.82 -7.85 -5.98
CA ASP A 12 9.36 -7.20 -7.21
C ASP A 12 7.91 -6.72 -7.07
N THR A 13 7.05 -7.53 -6.46
CA THR A 13 5.63 -7.19 -6.32
C THR A 13 5.43 -6.05 -5.33
N ILE A 14 6.11 -6.05 -4.18
CA ILE A 14 5.99 -4.92 -3.24
C ILE A 14 6.65 -3.65 -3.78
N SER A 15 7.76 -3.78 -4.51
CA SER A 15 8.39 -2.64 -5.19
C SER A 15 7.45 -2.00 -6.20
N ALA A 16 6.77 -2.83 -7.00
CA ALA A 16 5.80 -2.36 -7.98
C ALA A 16 4.59 -1.69 -7.32
N PHE A 17 4.06 -2.26 -6.23
CA PHE A 17 2.98 -1.64 -5.44
C PHE A 17 3.33 -0.22 -4.98
N ILE A 18 4.53 -0.03 -4.42
CA ILE A 18 5.00 1.28 -3.93
C ILE A 18 5.21 2.24 -5.09
N LYS A 19 5.80 1.77 -6.19
CA LYS A 19 6.01 2.58 -7.40
C LYS A 19 4.68 3.04 -7.99
N SER A 20 3.64 2.21 -7.99
CA SER A 20 2.30 2.61 -8.42
C SER A 20 1.71 3.70 -7.52
N MET A 21 1.80 3.57 -6.19
CA MET A 21 1.35 4.64 -5.29
C MET A 21 2.13 5.95 -5.50
N ARG A 22 3.46 5.89 -5.58
CA ARG A 22 4.34 7.05 -5.85
C ARG A 22 4.06 7.70 -7.21
N GLY A 23 3.88 6.88 -8.24
CA GLY A 23 3.65 7.30 -9.61
C GLY A 23 2.22 7.79 -9.89
N SER A 24 1.38 7.91 -8.86
CA SER A 24 -0.02 8.29 -8.97
C SER A 24 -0.83 7.39 -9.90
N ASP A 25 -0.65 6.08 -9.74
CA ASP A 25 -1.35 5.00 -10.45
C ASP A 25 -2.20 4.18 -9.46
N PRO A 26 -3.45 4.60 -9.16
CA PRO A 26 -4.34 3.90 -8.23
C PRO A 26 -4.72 2.50 -8.72
N ASP A 27 -4.91 2.31 -10.03
CA ASP A 27 -5.29 1.02 -10.61
C ASP A 27 -4.15 0.01 -10.47
N GLY A 28 -2.91 0.42 -10.78
CA GLY A 28 -1.73 -0.40 -10.53
C GLY A 28 -1.52 -0.70 -9.06
N ALA A 29 -1.77 0.25 -8.16
CA ALA A 29 -1.68 0.02 -6.72
C ALA A 29 -2.67 -1.08 -6.28
N VAL A 30 -3.93 -1.05 -6.74
CA VAL A 30 -4.92 -2.09 -6.44
C VAL A 30 -4.55 -3.43 -7.07
N PHE A 31 -4.01 -3.43 -8.29
CA PHE A 31 -3.56 -4.64 -8.97
C PHE A 31 -2.46 -5.37 -8.18
N TYR A 32 -1.39 -4.66 -7.80
CA TYR A 32 -0.30 -5.26 -7.03
C TYR A 32 -0.72 -5.60 -5.60
N LEU A 33 -1.62 -4.83 -4.99
CA LEU A 33 -2.26 -5.19 -3.72
C LEU A 33 -2.98 -6.54 -3.81
N ALA A 34 -3.84 -6.72 -4.83
CA ALA A 34 -4.56 -7.98 -5.04
C ALA A 34 -3.60 -9.16 -5.25
N LYS A 35 -2.51 -8.95 -6.02
CA LYS A 35 -1.47 -9.96 -6.23
C LYS A 35 -0.77 -10.37 -4.93
N MET A 36 -0.42 -9.41 -4.07
CA MET A 36 0.18 -9.67 -2.76
C MET A 36 -0.77 -10.43 -1.84
N LEU A 37 -2.03 -10.00 -1.75
CA LEU A 37 -3.05 -10.66 -0.92
C LEU A 37 -3.30 -12.09 -1.39
N TYR A 38 -3.34 -12.32 -2.71
CA TYR A 38 -3.47 -13.68 -3.28
C TYR A 38 -2.24 -14.55 -2.99
N ALA A 39 -1.05 -13.97 -2.94
CA ALA A 39 0.18 -14.66 -2.58
C ALA A 39 0.29 -14.98 -1.08
N GLY A 40 -0.63 -14.49 -0.25
CA GLY A 40 -0.63 -14.69 1.20
C GLY A 40 0.27 -13.73 1.95
N GLU A 41 0.54 -12.55 1.39
CA GLU A 41 1.32 -11.51 2.04
C GLU A 41 0.66 -11.03 3.36
N ASP A 42 1.47 -10.72 4.37
CA ASP A 42 0.94 -10.23 5.64
C ASP A 42 0.28 -8.85 5.45
N ILE A 43 -1.01 -8.75 5.79
CA ILE A 43 -1.78 -7.52 5.74
C ILE A 43 -1.15 -6.39 6.56
N LYS A 44 -0.46 -6.72 7.65
CA LYS A 44 0.26 -5.72 8.47
C LYS A 44 1.50 -5.21 7.74
N PHE A 45 2.18 -6.07 6.97
CA PHE A 45 3.30 -5.67 6.13
C PHE A 45 2.84 -4.68 5.06
N ILE A 46 1.76 -4.99 4.34
CA ILE A 46 1.19 -4.09 3.32
C ILE A 46 0.80 -2.75 3.95
N ALA A 47 0.08 -2.75 5.08
CA ALA A 47 -0.33 -1.53 5.77
C ALA A 47 0.87 -0.65 6.17
N ARG A 48 1.98 -1.26 6.65
CA ARG A 48 3.23 -0.52 6.92
C ARG A 48 3.79 0.15 5.67
N ARG A 49 3.74 -0.50 4.51
CA ARG A 49 4.23 0.08 3.26
C ARG A 49 3.38 1.25 2.76
N ILE A 50 2.06 1.21 3.00
CA ILE A 50 1.16 2.35 2.72
C ILE A 50 1.50 3.53 3.63
N MET A 51 1.68 3.32 4.94
CA MET A 51 2.05 4.38 5.88
C MET A 51 3.38 5.05 5.52
N ILE A 52 4.38 4.27 5.13
CA ILE A 52 5.68 4.81 4.68
C ILE A 52 5.50 5.68 3.43
N CYS A 53 4.79 5.19 2.41
CA CYS A 53 4.56 5.95 1.18
C CYS A 53 3.75 7.24 1.43
N ALA A 54 2.78 7.20 2.34
CA ALA A 54 2.04 8.41 2.74
C ALA A 54 2.95 9.48 3.37
N ALA A 55 3.94 9.09 4.18
CA ALA A 55 4.88 10.03 4.78
C ALA A 55 5.99 10.48 3.81
N GLU A 56 6.52 9.56 3.00
CA GLU A 56 7.68 9.77 2.11
C GLU A 56 7.30 10.47 0.80
N ASP A 57 6.23 10.02 0.14
CA ASP A 57 5.91 10.41 -1.24
C ASP A 57 4.76 11.44 -1.34
N VAL A 58 3.89 11.51 -0.32
CA VAL A 58 2.82 12.52 -0.20
C VAL A 58 3.25 13.65 0.73
N GLY A 59 3.73 13.30 1.92
CA GLY A 59 4.31 14.25 2.87
C GLY A 59 3.37 15.41 3.21
N ASN A 60 3.91 16.62 3.25
CA ASN A 60 3.13 17.83 3.58
C ASN A 60 2.27 18.36 2.43
N ALA A 61 2.30 17.75 1.24
CA ALA A 61 1.39 18.13 0.17
C ALA A 61 -0.06 17.71 0.47
N ASP A 62 -0.24 16.60 1.21
CA ASP A 62 -1.49 16.27 1.87
C ASP A 62 -1.24 15.49 3.18
N PRO A 63 -1.12 16.19 4.33
CA PRO A 63 -0.88 15.55 5.63
C PRO A 63 -1.98 14.55 6.05
N GLN A 64 -3.18 14.62 5.47
CA GLN A 64 -4.26 13.67 5.78
C GLN A 64 -3.93 12.25 5.29
N ALA A 65 -3.08 12.10 4.28
CA ALA A 65 -2.68 10.77 3.77
C ALA A 65 -2.09 9.87 4.86
N LEU A 66 -1.25 10.43 5.75
CA LEU A 66 -0.69 9.67 6.86
C LEU A 66 -1.77 9.27 7.88
N GLN A 67 -2.72 10.16 8.18
CA GLN A 67 -3.83 9.87 9.10
C GLN A 67 -4.74 8.77 8.55
N VAL A 68 -5.06 8.81 7.25
CA VAL A 68 -5.80 7.76 6.55
C VAL A 68 -5.05 6.43 6.61
N ALA A 69 -3.75 6.41 6.30
CA ALA A 69 -2.95 5.20 6.32
C ALA A 69 -2.81 4.57 7.72
N VAL A 70 -2.62 5.39 8.76
CA VAL A 70 -2.57 4.93 10.16
C VAL A 70 -3.92 4.36 10.62
N SER A 71 -5.01 5.05 10.30
CA SER A 71 -6.37 4.58 10.60
C SER A 71 -6.67 3.27 9.89
N ALA A 72 -6.25 3.15 8.63
CA ALA A 72 -6.37 1.93 7.85
C ALA A 72 -5.55 0.78 8.45
N ALA A 73 -4.31 1.01 8.88
CA ALA A 73 -3.50 -0.01 9.54
C ALA A 73 -4.18 -0.55 10.81
N ALA A 74 -4.71 0.33 11.67
CA ALA A 74 -5.43 -0.08 12.87
C ALA A 74 -6.73 -0.85 12.55
N ALA A 75 -7.45 -0.45 11.50
CA ALA A 75 -8.65 -1.17 11.05
C ALA A 75 -8.32 -2.54 10.46
N VAL A 76 -7.25 -2.66 9.66
CA VAL A 76 -6.78 -3.91 9.08
C VAL A 76 -6.45 -4.95 10.15
N GLU A 77 -5.79 -4.55 11.23
CA GLU A 77 -5.49 -5.45 12.34
C GLU A 77 -6.74 -5.94 13.09
N ARG A 78 -7.77 -5.10 13.19
CA ARG A 78 -9.03 -5.45 13.87
C ARG A 78 -9.94 -6.32 13.01
N LEU A 79 -9.96 -6.09 11.70
CA LEU A 79 -10.84 -6.78 10.77
C LEU A 79 -10.26 -8.13 10.34
N GLY A 80 -8.96 -8.20 10.05
CA GLY A 80 -8.35 -9.37 9.43
C GLY A 80 -8.83 -9.61 8.00
N MET A 81 -8.37 -10.70 7.38
CA MET A 81 -8.87 -11.14 6.07
C MET A 81 -10.14 -11.98 6.23
N PRO A 82 -11.12 -11.85 5.30
CA PRO A 82 -11.03 -11.18 3.99
C PRO A 82 -11.30 -9.66 3.96
N GLU A 83 -11.89 -9.06 4.99
CA GLU A 83 -12.40 -7.69 4.97
C GLU A 83 -11.29 -6.63 4.87
N ALA A 84 -10.10 -6.90 5.40
CA ALA A 84 -8.94 -6.01 5.37
C ALA A 84 -8.57 -5.53 3.96
N ARG A 85 -8.84 -6.33 2.92
CA ARG A 85 -8.57 -5.94 1.52
C ARG A 85 -9.27 -4.65 1.11
N ILE A 86 -10.45 -4.38 1.67
CA ILE A 86 -11.27 -3.21 1.32
C ILE A 86 -10.60 -1.96 1.89
N VAL A 87 -10.21 -2.02 3.16
CA VAL A 87 -9.53 -0.92 3.86
C VAL A 87 -8.14 -0.64 3.27
N LEU A 88 -7.38 -1.70 2.96
CA LEU A 88 -6.08 -1.56 2.29
C LEU A 88 -6.24 -0.89 0.92
N SER A 89 -7.24 -1.28 0.14
CA SER A 89 -7.52 -0.71 -1.18
C SER A 89 -7.88 0.77 -1.08
N GLN A 90 -8.77 1.15 -0.15
CA GLN A 90 -9.12 2.55 0.11
C GLN A 90 -7.88 3.39 0.45
N ALA A 91 -7.03 2.92 1.37
CA ALA A 91 -5.85 3.66 1.78
C ALA A 91 -4.81 3.77 0.66
N ALA A 92 -4.55 2.68 -0.07
CA ALA A 92 -3.60 2.66 -1.17
C ALA A 92 -4.02 3.60 -2.30
N THR A 93 -5.31 3.58 -2.67
CA THR A 93 -5.84 4.48 -3.72
C THR A 93 -5.86 5.93 -3.28
N TYR A 94 -6.17 6.23 -2.00
CA TYR A 94 -6.03 7.58 -1.46
C TYR A 94 -4.60 8.10 -1.60
N VAL A 95 -3.62 7.33 -1.14
CA VAL A 95 -2.20 7.70 -1.22
C VAL A 95 -1.74 7.84 -2.67
N ALA A 96 -2.19 6.95 -3.57
CA ALA A 96 -1.91 7.05 -5.00
C ALA A 96 -2.49 8.31 -5.63
N SER A 97 -3.71 8.72 -5.27
CA SER A 97 -4.36 9.90 -5.85
C SER A 97 -3.96 11.23 -5.19
N ALA A 98 -3.33 11.21 -4.02
CA ALA A 98 -2.94 12.42 -3.30
C ALA A 98 -1.82 13.22 -4.02
N PRO A 99 -1.77 14.56 -3.86
CA PRO A 99 -0.63 15.38 -4.30
C PRO A 99 0.70 14.83 -3.77
N LYS A 100 1.74 14.78 -4.60
CA LYS A 100 3.03 14.21 -4.23
C LYS A 100 4.03 15.29 -3.80
N SER A 101 4.71 15.05 -2.69
CA SER A 101 5.86 15.85 -2.26
C SER A 101 6.74 15.03 -1.32
N ASN A 102 8.01 14.92 -1.68
CA ASN A 102 9.04 14.32 -0.86
C ASN A 102 9.85 15.36 -0.07
N ALA A 103 9.42 16.61 0.01
CA ALA A 103 10.20 17.69 0.64
C ALA A 103 10.39 17.53 2.16
N ALA A 104 9.58 16.68 2.79
CA ALA A 104 9.64 16.39 4.22
C ALA A 104 10.54 15.18 4.56
N TYR A 105 11.05 14.46 3.54
CA TYR A 105 11.92 13.29 3.64
C TYR A 105 13.30 13.62 3.09
#